data_AF-A0A0D2YHN6-F1
#
_entry.id   AF-A0A0D2YHN6-F1
#
_cell.length_a   1.000
_cell.length_b   1.000
_cell.length_c   1.000
_cell.angle_alpha   90.00
_cell.angle_beta   90.00
_cell.angle_gamma   90.00
#
_symmetry.space_group_name_H-M   'P 1'
#
loop_
_entity.id
_entity.type
_entity.pdbx_description
1 polymer ?
#
loop_
_entity_poly.entity_id
_entity_poly.type
_entity_poly.pdbx_seq_one_letter_code
_entity_poly.pdbx_strand_id
1 'polypeptide(L)'
;MASPKPFILPKLPKELREAIYAHLESDDVKNLRATCSAMAKLIPLSFDRVFISANSLNLKVFRAIADDETIRHQVTEIVWDDARLTTGPELEEDRMEYEEDGVDPDDAVTDNGYPLWFKKGRSDYGNPRSYILPDYLMGIEESWAYYKPLLQDQRQVLASDADIKAFKYGLQRFPSLKRRCVEYDDLVTLLKRPGFRYLSLDLFTGLLEREDWESYKSGLLHDALAQAKDLEHICLRSTMEITGGSSEQLDGEEIENYVFPLRTIFPIDQWPRLRNFGISHMLVQLDDLMELFSALPRTLRSVELSNLAWGSLTRRTRELLRSMRDVLDWRSRPVEERHKVHMVVSGAAFGDGDKDGCNYVK
;
A
#
# COMPACT_ATOMS: atom_id res chain seq x y z
N MET A 1 30.01 -45.65 27.74
CA MET A 1 29.17 -44.55 27.20
C MET A 1 29.78 -43.24 27.65
N ALA A 2 30.21 -42.37 26.73
CA ALA A 2 30.74 -41.07 27.10
C ALA A 2 29.62 -40.23 27.72
N SER A 3 29.83 -39.69 28.93
CA SER A 3 28.91 -38.72 29.52
C SER A 3 28.73 -37.55 28.56
N PRO A 4 27.50 -37.03 28.37
CA PRO A 4 27.27 -35.89 27.49
C PRO A 4 28.16 -34.73 27.94
N LYS A 5 28.94 -34.17 27.00
CA LYS A 5 29.80 -33.01 27.28
C LYS A 5 28.92 -31.91 27.89
N PRO A 6 29.31 -31.32 29.03
CA PRO A 6 28.50 -30.31 29.67
C PRO A 6 28.34 -29.13 28.72
N PHE A 7 27.10 -28.70 28.52
CA PHE A 7 26.79 -27.53 27.72
C PHE A 7 27.39 -26.29 28.39
N ILE A 8 28.39 -25.68 27.74
CA ILE A 8 29.29 -24.67 28.34
C ILE A 8 28.70 -23.26 28.26
N LEU A 9 27.88 -22.99 27.24
CA LEU A 9 27.33 -21.66 26.97
C LEU A 9 26.64 -21.00 28.19
N PRO A 10 25.79 -21.70 28.97
CA PRO A 10 25.17 -21.13 30.18
C PRO A 10 26.16 -20.81 31.32
N LYS A 11 27.35 -21.43 31.30
CA LYS A 11 28.38 -21.26 32.34
C LYS A 11 29.32 -20.08 32.06
N LEU A 12 29.23 -19.48 30.88
CA LEU A 12 30.01 -18.29 30.54
C LEU A 12 29.48 -17.06 31.30
N PRO A 13 30.37 -16.13 31.70
CA PRO A 13 29.99 -14.80 32.19
C PRO A 13 28.99 -14.11 31.24
N LYS A 14 28.15 -13.23 31.81
CA LYS A 14 27.10 -12.52 31.05
C LYS A 14 27.70 -11.72 29.89
N GLU A 15 28.82 -11.06 30.12
CA GLU A 15 29.53 -10.21 29.17
C GLU A 15 30.02 -11.00 27.95
N LEU A 16 30.56 -12.21 28.17
CA LEU A 16 31.02 -13.07 27.08
C LEU A 16 29.84 -13.64 26.28
N ARG A 17 28.72 -13.92 26.94
CA ARG A 17 27.50 -14.37 26.26
C ARG A 17 26.91 -13.25 25.40
N GLU A 18 26.79 -12.05 25.95
CA GLU A 18 26.32 -10.87 25.22
C GLU A 18 27.22 -10.55 24.02
N ALA A 19 28.55 -10.66 24.18
CA ALA A 19 29.48 -10.49 23.08
C ALA A 19 29.29 -11.55 21.99
N ILE A 20 29.07 -12.82 22.36
CA ILE A 20 28.76 -13.88 21.39
C ILE A 20 27.44 -13.57 20.67
N TYR A 21 26.39 -13.20 21.42
CA TYR A 21 25.08 -12.93 20.84
C TYR A 21 25.08 -11.72 19.90
N ALA A 22 25.89 -10.70 20.18
CA ALA A 22 26.04 -9.54 19.32
C ALA A 22 26.65 -9.85 17.94
N HIS A 23 27.28 -11.02 17.77
CA HIS A 23 27.87 -11.47 16.49
C HIS A 23 27.01 -12.51 15.76
N LEU A 24 25.88 -12.95 16.34
CA LEU A 24 24.99 -13.90 15.71
C LEU A 24 23.96 -13.20 14.83
N GLU A 25 23.65 -13.79 13.68
CA GLU A 25 22.52 -13.35 12.87
C GLU A 25 21.18 -13.68 13.58
N SER A 26 20.11 -12.97 13.22
CA SER A 26 18.78 -13.15 13.85
C SER A 26 18.31 -14.61 13.77
N ASP A 27 18.61 -15.31 12.68
CA ASP A 27 18.21 -16.69 12.48
C ASP A 27 19.00 -17.65 13.38
N ASP A 28 20.29 -17.41 13.62
CA ASP A 28 21.09 -18.18 14.57
C ASP A 28 20.59 -18.01 16.00
N VAL A 29 20.22 -16.78 16.38
CA VAL A 29 19.63 -16.47 17.69
C VAL A 29 18.31 -17.26 17.88
N LYS A 30 17.44 -17.28 16.87
CA LYS A 30 16.19 -18.05 16.89
C LYS A 30 16.46 -19.56 17.00
N ASN A 31 17.38 -20.09 16.20
CA ASN A 31 17.75 -21.50 16.20
C ASN A 31 18.32 -21.92 17.56
N LEU A 32 19.22 -21.12 18.15
CA LEU A 32 19.76 -21.38 19.49
C LEU A 32 18.67 -21.39 20.56
N ARG A 33 17.73 -20.44 20.53
CA ARG A 33 16.58 -20.42 21.44
C ARG A 33 15.71 -21.67 21.30
N ALA A 34 15.52 -22.17 20.08
CA ALA A 34 14.71 -23.36 19.80
C ALA A 34 15.34 -24.67 20.30
N THR A 35 16.66 -24.72 20.56
CA THR A 35 17.34 -25.95 20.98
C THR A 35 16.85 -26.49 22.32
N CYS A 36 16.61 -25.63 23.32
CA CYS A 36 16.07 -26.03 24.62
C CYS A 36 15.54 -24.84 25.44
N SER A 37 14.71 -25.15 26.44
CA SER A 37 14.12 -24.14 27.34
C SER A 37 15.15 -23.33 28.13
N ALA A 38 16.33 -23.90 28.41
CA ALA A 38 17.41 -23.18 29.07
C ALA A 38 17.99 -22.09 28.15
N MET A 39 18.17 -22.38 26.85
CA MET A 39 18.61 -21.39 25.86
C MET A 39 17.55 -20.33 25.57
N ALA A 40 16.28 -20.73 25.48
CA ALA A 40 15.18 -19.80 25.34
C ALA A 40 15.08 -18.80 26.51
N LYS A 41 15.51 -19.18 27.72
CA LYS A 41 15.59 -18.29 28.89
C LYS A 41 16.88 -17.48 28.96
N LEU A 42 17.97 -18.00 28.40
CA LEU A 42 19.29 -17.40 28.50
C LEU A 42 19.50 -16.28 27.48
N ILE A 43 19.03 -16.51 26.26
CA ILE A 43 19.24 -15.65 25.11
C ILE A 43 18.07 -14.68 25.08
N PRO A 44 18.26 -13.35 25.20
CA PRO A 44 17.16 -12.41 25.11
C PRO A 44 16.44 -12.53 23.76
N LEU A 45 15.12 -12.37 23.77
CA LEU A 45 14.35 -12.25 22.54
C LEU A 45 14.58 -10.83 21.99
N SER A 46 15.03 -10.73 20.74
CA SER A 46 15.27 -9.45 20.08
C SER A 46 14.55 -9.42 18.75
N PHE A 47 13.66 -8.45 18.61
CA PHE A 47 13.06 -8.05 17.35
C PHE A 47 12.72 -6.56 17.43
N ASP A 48 12.97 -5.88 16.32
CA ASP A 48 12.78 -4.46 16.12
C ASP A 48 11.47 -4.14 15.39
N ARG A 49 10.82 -5.16 14.82
CA ARG A 49 9.53 -5.06 14.13
C ARG A 49 8.50 -6.01 14.72
N VAL A 50 7.26 -5.55 14.80
CA VAL A 50 6.11 -6.35 15.23
C VAL A 50 5.00 -6.27 14.20
N PHE A 51 4.33 -7.39 13.93
CA PHE A 51 3.27 -7.47 12.94
C PHE A 51 1.92 -7.42 13.62
N ILE A 52 0.97 -6.72 13.01
CA ILE A 52 -0.44 -6.73 13.37
C ILE A 52 -1.25 -7.16 12.16
N SER A 53 -2.20 -8.08 12.36
CA SER A 53 -3.14 -8.55 11.35
C SER A 53 -4.48 -8.85 11.99
N ALA A 54 -5.52 -8.99 11.17
CA ALA A 54 -6.88 -9.29 11.59
C ALA A 54 -7.04 -10.75 12.08
N ASN A 55 -6.29 -11.13 13.12
CA ASN A 55 -6.28 -12.46 13.73
C ASN A 55 -6.07 -12.33 15.25
N SER A 56 -6.96 -12.90 16.05
CA SER A 56 -6.96 -12.70 17.50
C SER A 56 -5.73 -13.26 18.21
N LEU A 57 -5.08 -14.30 17.68
CA LEU A 57 -3.81 -14.80 18.21
C LEU A 57 -2.70 -13.78 17.97
N ASN A 58 -2.62 -13.21 16.76
CA ASN A 58 -1.64 -12.18 16.43
C ASN A 58 -1.84 -10.93 17.29
N LEU A 59 -3.08 -10.51 17.54
CA LEU A 59 -3.38 -9.40 18.46
C LEU A 59 -2.98 -9.71 19.92
N LYS A 60 -3.15 -10.96 20.38
CA LYS A 60 -2.71 -11.38 21.72
C LYS A 60 -1.19 -11.34 21.85
N VAL A 61 -0.48 -11.83 20.84
CA VAL A 61 0.99 -11.79 20.79
C VAL A 61 1.47 -10.33 20.78
N PHE A 62 0.88 -9.49 19.92
CA PHE A 62 1.18 -8.07 19.84
C PHE A 62 1.01 -7.35 21.19
N ARG A 63 -0.10 -7.59 21.90
CA ARG A 63 -0.31 -7.06 23.26
C ARG A 63 0.69 -7.59 24.27
N ALA A 64 0.98 -8.89 24.25
CA ALA A 64 1.98 -9.47 25.14
C ALA A 64 3.35 -8.82 24.96
N ILE A 65 3.72 -8.48 23.74
CA ILE A 65 4.94 -7.73 23.43
C ILE A 65 4.88 -6.29 23.97
N ALA A 66 3.75 -5.60 23.79
CA ALA A 66 3.52 -4.24 24.31
C ALA A 66 3.48 -4.14 25.84
N ASP A 67 3.12 -5.23 26.51
CA ASP A 67 3.06 -5.34 27.97
C ASP A 67 4.39 -5.76 28.59
N ASP A 68 5.28 -6.39 27.82
CA ASP A 68 6.59 -6.81 28.30
C ASP A 68 7.56 -5.63 28.47
N GLU A 69 8.01 -5.42 29.71
CA GLU A 69 8.86 -4.29 30.08
C GLU A 69 10.25 -4.32 29.45
N THR A 70 10.71 -5.46 28.94
CA THR A 70 12.04 -5.59 28.35
C THR A 70 12.01 -5.54 26.83
N ILE A 71 10.99 -6.14 26.22
CA ILE A 71 10.87 -6.25 24.76
C ILE A 71 10.31 -4.96 24.17
N ARG A 72 9.34 -4.29 24.82
CA ARG A 72 8.66 -3.11 24.26
C ARG A 72 9.61 -1.96 23.88
N HIS A 73 10.74 -1.83 24.56
CA HIS A 73 11.75 -0.79 24.28
C HIS A 73 12.61 -1.09 23.05
N GLN A 74 12.62 -2.33 22.58
CA GLN A 74 13.37 -2.75 21.38
C GLN A 74 12.56 -2.54 20.09
N VAL A 75 11.24 -2.47 20.18
CA VAL A 75 10.35 -2.34 19.02
C VAL A 75 10.47 -0.94 18.43
N THR A 76 10.89 -0.87 17.17
CA THR A 76 11.05 0.38 16.42
C THR A 76 10.08 0.54 15.26
N GLU A 77 9.40 -0.54 14.84
CA GLU A 77 8.48 -0.54 13.71
C GLU A 77 7.25 -1.42 14.01
N ILE A 78 6.07 -0.95 13.61
CA ILE A 78 4.86 -1.77 13.54
C ILE A 78 4.54 -1.98 12.06
N VAL A 79 4.43 -3.24 11.65
CA VAL A 79 4.00 -3.61 10.31
C VAL A 79 2.52 -3.97 10.37
N TRP A 80 1.69 -3.17 9.70
CA TRP A 80 0.28 -3.50 9.50
C TRP A 80 0.16 -4.44 8.31
N ASP A 81 -0.12 -5.71 8.60
CA ASP A 81 -0.39 -6.74 7.62
C ASP A 81 -1.89 -6.79 7.35
N ASP A 82 -2.31 -6.10 6.29
CA ASP A 82 -3.69 -6.08 5.84
C ASP A 82 -4.03 -7.27 4.91
N ALA A 83 -3.18 -8.30 4.87
CA ALA A 83 -3.54 -9.54 4.20
C ALA A 83 -4.75 -10.17 4.90
N ARG A 84 -5.83 -10.31 4.14
CA ARG A 84 -7.10 -10.87 4.62
C ARG A 84 -7.37 -12.20 3.95
N LEU A 85 -7.95 -13.11 4.71
CA LEU A 85 -8.59 -14.30 4.19
C LEU A 85 -9.79 -13.87 3.33
N THR A 86 -9.83 -14.34 2.08
CA THR A 86 -10.93 -14.13 1.14
C THR A 86 -12.27 -14.52 1.77
N THR A 87 -13.25 -13.61 1.68
CA THR A 87 -14.61 -13.85 2.18
C THR A 87 -15.60 -14.26 1.09
N GLY A 88 -15.13 -14.38 -0.15
CA GLY A 88 -15.93 -14.52 -1.36
C GLY A 88 -15.44 -13.54 -2.44
N PRO A 89 -16.10 -13.50 -3.61
CA PRO A 89 -15.83 -12.46 -4.61
C PRO A 89 -16.11 -11.08 -4.02
N GLU A 90 -15.16 -10.15 -4.17
CA GLU A 90 -15.27 -8.79 -3.62
C GLU A 90 -15.75 -7.80 -4.69
N LEU A 91 -15.28 -7.95 -5.93
CA LEU A 91 -15.66 -7.11 -7.06
C LEU A 91 -16.93 -7.63 -7.76
N GLU A 92 -17.66 -6.73 -8.42
CA GLU A 92 -18.80 -7.11 -9.25
C GLU A 92 -18.37 -8.01 -10.41
N GLU A 93 -17.21 -7.73 -11.02
CA GLU A 93 -16.63 -8.55 -12.09
C GLU A 93 -16.40 -10.00 -11.63
N ASP A 94 -15.88 -10.18 -10.41
CA ASP A 94 -15.67 -11.51 -9.83
C ASP A 94 -17.00 -12.23 -9.60
N ARG A 95 -18.08 -11.52 -9.24
CA ARG A 95 -19.43 -12.09 -9.08
C ARG A 95 -20.05 -12.45 -10.42
N MET A 96 -19.88 -11.61 -11.45
CA MET A 96 -20.41 -11.85 -12.79
C MET A 96 -19.92 -13.19 -13.36
N GLU A 97 -18.70 -13.63 -13.05
CA GLU A 97 -18.21 -14.96 -13.44
C GLU A 97 -19.10 -16.10 -12.92
N TYR A 98 -19.64 -15.97 -11.71
CA TYR A 98 -20.56 -16.96 -11.13
C TYR A 98 -21.98 -16.82 -11.68
N GLU A 99 -22.44 -15.59 -11.91
CA GLU A 99 -23.75 -15.31 -12.51
C GLU A 99 -23.86 -15.80 -13.96
N GLU A 100 -22.80 -15.66 -14.76
CA GLU A 100 -22.70 -16.20 -16.13
C GLU A 100 -22.80 -17.73 -16.14
N ASP A 101 -22.21 -18.38 -15.13
CA ASP A 101 -22.30 -19.83 -14.90
C ASP A 101 -23.66 -20.26 -14.29
N GLY A 102 -24.52 -19.30 -13.91
CA GLY A 102 -25.82 -19.53 -13.29
C GLY A 102 -25.75 -20.11 -11.87
N VAL A 103 -24.70 -19.79 -11.12
CA VAL A 103 -24.42 -20.31 -9.77
C VAL A 103 -24.23 -19.17 -8.77
N ASP A 104 -24.61 -19.38 -7.50
CA ASP A 104 -24.28 -18.42 -6.44
C ASP A 104 -22.89 -18.76 -5.85
N PRO A 105 -21.96 -17.80 -5.72
CA PRO A 105 -20.65 -18.06 -5.11
C PRO A 105 -20.75 -18.60 -3.68
N ASP A 106 -21.79 -18.25 -2.94
CA ASP A 106 -22.04 -18.70 -1.56
C ASP A 106 -22.83 -20.03 -1.49
N ASP A 107 -23.22 -20.62 -2.64
CA ASP A 107 -23.87 -21.92 -2.68
C ASP A 107 -23.00 -22.98 -2.01
N ALA A 108 -23.59 -23.73 -1.09
CA ALA A 108 -22.95 -24.84 -0.44
C ALA A 108 -22.77 -25.99 -1.44
N VAL A 109 -21.52 -26.43 -1.65
CA VAL A 109 -21.22 -27.51 -2.62
C VAL A 109 -21.66 -28.90 -2.11
N THR A 110 -21.86 -29.07 -0.80
CA THR A 110 -22.33 -30.31 -0.14
C THR A 110 -23.13 -30.00 1.14
N ASP A 111 -23.74 -31.01 1.78
CA ASP A 111 -24.50 -30.84 3.05
C ASP A 111 -23.64 -30.36 4.24
N ASN A 112 -22.32 -30.54 4.17
CA ASN A 112 -21.32 -29.96 5.10
C ASN A 112 -20.61 -28.73 4.49
N GLY A 113 -21.17 -28.18 3.40
CA GLY A 113 -20.47 -27.55 2.30
C GLY A 113 -19.66 -26.31 2.64
N TYR A 114 -18.43 -26.31 2.15
CA TYR A 114 -17.73 -25.08 1.85
C TYR A 114 -18.43 -24.35 0.69
N PRO A 115 -18.37 -23.01 0.66
CA PRO A 115 -18.88 -22.22 -0.45
C PRO A 115 -18.21 -22.56 -1.77
N LEU A 116 -18.93 -22.34 -2.87
CA LEU A 116 -18.42 -22.54 -4.21
C LEU A 116 -17.19 -21.67 -4.50
N TRP A 117 -17.17 -20.43 -4.01
CA TRP A 117 -16.00 -19.55 -4.14
C TRP A 117 -14.75 -20.14 -3.50
N PHE A 118 -14.86 -20.83 -2.36
CA PHE A 118 -13.71 -21.45 -1.69
C PHE A 118 -13.17 -22.62 -2.52
N LYS A 119 -14.06 -23.37 -3.17
CA LYS A 119 -13.68 -24.44 -4.10
C LYS A 119 -12.96 -23.90 -5.34
N LYS A 120 -13.50 -22.86 -5.97
CA LYS A 120 -12.91 -22.24 -7.16
C LYS A 120 -11.54 -21.61 -6.82
N GLY A 121 -11.45 -20.83 -5.74
CA GLY A 121 -10.20 -20.15 -5.33
C GLY A 121 -9.04 -21.07 -4.94
N ARG A 122 -9.29 -22.35 -4.63
CA ARG A 122 -8.22 -23.35 -4.45
C ARG A 122 -7.46 -23.65 -5.76
N SER A 123 -8.01 -23.26 -6.90
CA SER A 123 -7.53 -23.63 -8.25
C SER A 123 -6.82 -22.48 -8.98
N ASP A 124 -6.10 -21.63 -8.26
CA ASP A 124 -5.35 -20.44 -8.76
C ASP A 124 -4.34 -20.69 -9.90
N TYR A 125 -4.14 -21.94 -10.31
CA TYR A 125 -3.31 -22.30 -11.46
C TYR A 125 -4.19 -22.69 -12.65
N GLY A 126 -4.09 -21.91 -13.72
CA GLY A 126 -4.96 -21.96 -14.88
C GLY A 126 -5.27 -23.34 -15.46
N ASN A 127 -6.42 -23.36 -16.15
CA ASN A 127 -7.10 -24.51 -16.73
C ASN A 127 -7.60 -25.54 -15.67
N PRO A 128 -8.88 -25.45 -15.27
CA PRO A 128 -9.53 -26.36 -14.31
C PRO A 128 -9.43 -27.85 -14.66
N ARG A 129 -9.06 -28.19 -15.90
CA ARG A 129 -9.04 -29.55 -16.42
C ARG A 129 -7.70 -30.29 -16.24
N SER A 130 -6.61 -29.61 -15.84
CA SER A 130 -5.27 -30.24 -15.80
C SER A 130 -4.54 -30.18 -14.47
N TYR A 131 -4.96 -29.36 -13.51
CA TYR A 131 -4.26 -29.27 -12.22
C TYR A 131 -4.74 -30.34 -11.25
N ILE A 132 -4.02 -31.46 -11.19
CA ILE A 132 -4.19 -32.47 -10.15
C ILE A 132 -3.44 -31.97 -8.93
N LEU A 133 -4.16 -31.66 -7.84
CA LEU A 133 -3.53 -31.30 -6.59
C LEU A 133 -2.65 -32.47 -6.11
N PRO A 134 -1.40 -32.23 -5.70
CA PRO A 134 -0.57 -33.28 -5.13
C PRO A 134 -1.22 -33.96 -3.92
N ASP A 135 -1.12 -35.29 -3.85
CA ASP A 135 -1.76 -36.13 -2.82
C ASP A 135 -1.30 -35.84 -1.38
N TYR A 136 -0.20 -35.09 -1.21
CA TYR A 136 0.30 -34.66 0.11
C TYR A 136 -0.40 -33.39 0.64
N LEU A 137 -1.22 -32.72 -0.18
CA LEU A 137 -1.96 -31.54 0.25
C LEU A 137 -3.25 -31.94 0.95
N MET A 138 -3.56 -31.23 2.05
CA MET A 138 -4.78 -31.36 2.82
C MET A 138 -6.02 -31.35 1.93
N GLY A 139 -6.96 -32.28 2.16
CA GLY A 139 -8.21 -32.38 1.39
C GLY A 139 -9.07 -31.11 1.51
N ILE A 140 -9.97 -30.86 0.55
CA ILE A 140 -10.75 -29.62 0.52
C ILE A 140 -11.66 -29.44 1.74
N GLU A 141 -12.25 -30.52 2.24
CA GLU A 141 -13.09 -30.49 3.45
C GLU A 141 -12.28 -30.18 4.71
N GLU A 142 -11.10 -30.79 4.83
CA GLU A 142 -10.17 -30.55 5.95
C GLU A 142 -9.61 -29.12 5.90
N SER A 143 -9.27 -28.64 4.69
CA SER A 143 -8.84 -27.27 4.46
C SER A 143 -9.93 -26.27 4.82
N TRP A 144 -11.19 -26.51 4.45
CA TRP A 144 -12.30 -25.67 4.86
C TRP A 144 -12.55 -25.71 6.37
N ALA A 145 -12.46 -26.90 6.99
CA ALA A 145 -12.61 -27.05 8.43
C ALA A 145 -11.56 -26.23 9.20
N TYR A 146 -10.36 -26.08 8.64
CA TYR A 146 -9.31 -25.21 9.19
C TYR A 146 -9.51 -23.72 8.83
N TYR A 147 -9.91 -23.42 7.60
CA TYR A 147 -10.09 -22.05 7.11
C TYR A 147 -11.27 -21.32 7.75
N LYS A 148 -12.43 -22.00 7.87
CA LYS A 148 -13.67 -21.45 8.41
C LYS A 148 -13.51 -20.77 9.78
N PRO A 149 -12.87 -21.38 10.81
CA PRO A 149 -12.68 -20.70 12.09
C PRO A 149 -11.75 -19.49 11.99
N LEU A 150 -10.72 -19.53 11.13
CA LEU A 150 -9.83 -18.38 10.91
C LEU A 150 -10.58 -17.21 10.25
N LEU A 151 -11.44 -17.51 9.28
CA LEU A 151 -12.29 -16.51 8.63
C LEU A 151 -13.28 -15.88 9.60
N GLN A 152 -13.88 -16.69 10.49
CA GLN A 152 -14.78 -16.20 11.54
C GLN A 152 -14.04 -15.30 12.54
N ASP A 153 -12.84 -15.68 12.97
CA ASP A 153 -11.99 -14.89 13.85
C ASP A 153 -11.62 -13.54 13.21
N GLN A 154 -11.21 -13.55 11.93
CA GLN A 154 -10.94 -12.33 11.17
C GLN A 154 -12.16 -11.40 11.10
N ARG A 155 -13.33 -11.93 10.72
CA ARG A 155 -14.58 -11.15 10.66
C ARG A 155 -14.91 -10.53 12.02
N GLN A 156 -14.71 -11.26 13.11
CA GLN A 156 -14.96 -10.73 14.45
C GLN A 156 -13.96 -9.64 14.84
N VAL A 157 -12.68 -9.81 14.51
CA VAL A 157 -11.63 -8.81 14.76
C VAL A 157 -11.96 -7.51 14.04
N LEU A 158 -12.26 -7.58 12.74
CA LEU A 158 -12.60 -6.43 11.90
C LEU A 158 -13.91 -5.76 12.36
N ALA A 159 -14.98 -6.53 12.60
CA ALA A 159 -16.25 -5.97 13.03
C ALA A 159 -16.21 -5.30 14.41
N SER A 160 -15.18 -5.59 15.21
CA SER A 160 -14.99 -5.00 16.54
C SER A 160 -13.85 -3.98 16.60
N ASP A 161 -13.21 -3.66 15.47
CA ASP A 161 -12.01 -2.83 15.37
C ASP A 161 -10.90 -3.26 16.34
N ALA A 162 -10.79 -4.56 16.62
CA ALA A 162 -9.88 -5.06 17.65
C ALA A 162 -8.42 -4.88 17.26
N ASP A 163 -8.12 -4.99 15.96
CA ASP A 163 -6.85 -4.66 15.32
C ASP A 163 -6.52 -3.16 15.45
N ILE A 164 -7.44 -2.26 15.11
CA ILE A 164 -7.24 -0.81 15.27
C ILE A 164 -6.99 -0.46 16.74
N LYS A 165 -7.75 -1.06 17.66
CA LYS A 165 -7.56 -0.88 19.11
C LYS A 165 -6.21 -1.40 19.58
N ALA A 166 -5.77 -2.55 19.08
CA ALA A 166 -4.46 -3.10 19.40
C ALA A 166 -3.33 -2.24 18.82
N PHE A 167 -3.46 -1.74 17.60
CA PHE A 167 -2.51 -0.82 17.00
C PHE A 167 -2.35 0.46 17.81
N LYS A 168 -3.47 1.13 18.14
CA LYS A 168 -3.48 2.33 19.01
C LYS A 168 -2.83 2.04 20.37
N TYR A 169 -3.05 0.85 20.92
CA TYR A 169 -2.40 0.41 22.15
C TYR A 169 -0.88 0.28 21.97
N GLY A 170 -0.42 -0.36 20.89
CA GLY A 170 1.02 -0.47 20.57
C GLY A 170 1.69 0.89 20.41
N LEU A 171 1.06 1.84 19.72
CA LEU A 171 1.57 3.21 19.57
C LEU A 171 1.87 3.90 20.91
N GLN A 172 1.05 3.63 21.94
CA GLN A 172 1.25 4.19 23.28
C GLN A 172 2.31 3.46 24.10
N ARG A 173 2.60 2.20 23.76
CA ARG A 173 3.38 1.27 24.59
C ARG A 173 4.79 1.02 24.09
N PHE A 174 5.05 1.27 22.81
CA PHE A 174 6.38 1.15 22.19
C PHE A 174 7.09 2.51 22.14
N PRO A 175 7.99 2.81 23.09
CA PRO A 175 8.61 4.13 23.20
C PRO A 175 9.67 4.42 22.13
N SER A 176 10.15 3.39 21.43
CA SER A 176 11.24 3.49 20.45
C SER A 176 10.75 3.49 19.00
N LEU A 177 9.44 3.63 18.77
CA LEU A 177 8.89 3.67 17.40
C LEU A 177 9.52 4.78 16.59
N LYS A 178 10.04 4.41 15.42
CA LYS A 178 10.62 5.34 14.47
C LYS A 178 9.52 5.86 13.57
N ARG A 179 9.64 7.14 13.21
CA ARG A 179 8.77 7.77 12.21
C ARG A 179 9.10 7.33 10.78
N ARG A 180 10.28 6.77 10.55
CA ARG A 180 10.76 6.23 9.27
C ARG A 180 10.96 4.73 9.41
N CYS A 181 10.37 3.96 8.50
CA CYS A 181 10.61 2.51 8.38
C CYS A 181 11.81 2.22 7.49
N VAL A 182 12.25 0.96 7.48
CA VAL A 182 13.39 0.52 6.66
C VAL A 182 13.08 0.67 5.17
N GLU A 183 11.84 0.40 4.73
CA GLU A 183 11.42 0.50 3.34
C GLU A 183 11.52 1.93 2.82
N TYR A 184 11.29 2.92 3.69
CA TYR A 184 11.51 4.33 3.37
C TYR A 184 12.99 4.62 3.11
N ASP A 185 13.89 4.15 4.00
CA ASP A 185 15.33 4.37 3.84
C ASP A 185 15.88 3.62 2.62
N ASP A 186 15.32 2.46 2.28
CA ASP A 186 15.63 1.70 1.06
C ASP A 186 15.16 2.45 -0.20
N LEU A 187 13.94 2.98 -0.20
CA LEU A 187 13.44 3.83 -1.28
C LEU A 187 14.32 5.07 -1.48
N VAL A 188 14.68 5.76 -0.40
CA VAL A 188 15.61 6.90 -0.44
C VAL A 188 16.95 6.49 -1.04
N THR A 189 17.49 5.34 -0.64
CA THR A 189 18.75 4.80 -1.16
C THR A 189 18.66 4.52 -2.65
N LEU A 190 17.56 3.95 -3.11
CA LEU A 190 17.28 3.69 -4.53
C LEU A 190 17.18 4.99 -5.34
N LEU A 191 16.44 5.98 -4.84
CA LEU A 191 16.24 7.27 -5.51
C LEU A 191 17.52 8.11 -5.59
N LYS A 192 18.45 7.96 -4.64
CA LYS A 192 19.76 8.63 -4.66
C LYS A 192 20.73 8.09 -5.72
N ARG A 193 20.44 6.95 -6.33
CA ARG A 193 21.38 6.29 -7.26
C ARG A 193 21.63 7.19 -8.48
N PRO A 194 22.90 7.49 -8.80
CA PRO A 194 23.23 8.25 -10.00
C PRO A 194 22.66 7.57 -11.26
N GLY A 195 22.05 8.37 -12.15
CA GLY A 195 21.42 7.86 -13.37
C GLY A 195 20.04 7.23 -13.17
N PHE A 196 19.45 7.30 -11.97
CA PHE A 196 18.05 6.95 -11.74
C PHE A 196 17.14 7.96 -12.43
N ARG A 197 16.56 7.56 -13.57
CA ARG A 197 15.89 8.45 -14.53
C ARG A 197 14.38 8.25 -14.65
N TYR A 198 13.86 7.11 -14.21
CA TYR A 198 12.48 6.73 -14.43
C TYR A 198 11.87 6.18 -13.14
N LEU A 199 10.76 6.76 -12.71
CA LEU A 199 9.94 6.27 -11.61
C LEU A 199 8.47 6.21 -12.05
N SER A 200 7.87 5.05 -11.93
CA SER A 200 6.41 4.89 -11.95
C SER A 200 6.02 4.26 -10.64
N LEU A 201 5.14 4.90 -9.88
CA LEU A 201 4.74 4.46 -8.56
C LEU A 201 3.21 4.44 -8.44
N ASP A 202 2.68 3.29 -8.06
CA ASP A 202 1.28 3.09 -7.74
C ASP A 202 1.11 3.18 -6.22
N LEU A 203 0.34 4.17 -5.79
CA LEU A 203 0.04 4.53 -4.42
C LEU A 203 -1.24 3.85 -3.98
N PHE A 204 -1.13 2.89 -3.07
CA PHE A 204 -2.30 2.38 -2.37
C PHE A 204 -2.86 3.46 -1.44
N THR A 205 -4.09 3.86 -1.69
CA THR A 205 -4.80 4.85 -0.86
C THR A 205 -5.65 4.18 0.20
N GLY A 206 -6.19 2.99 -0.04
CA GLY A 206 -6.80 2.15 1.01
C GLY A 206 -7.83 2.88 1.91
N LEU A 207 -8.64 3.79 1.34
CA LEU A 207 -9.60 4.67 2.02
C LEU A 207 -8.99 5.85 2.81
N LEU A 208 -7.68 6.12 2.71
CA LEU A 208 -6.99 7.28 3.31
C LEU A 208 -7.57 8.62 2.86
N GLU A 209 -8.35 8.64 1.78
CA GLU A 209 -9.17 9.77 1.34
C GLU A 209 -10.02 10.32 2.50
N ARG A 210 -10.57 9.44 3.36
CA ARG A 210 -11.40 9.80 4.51
C ARG A 210 -10.61 10.33 5.71
N GLU A 211 -9.32 10.01 5.76
CA GLU A 211 -8.40 10.35 6.86
C GLU A 211 -7.48 11.51 6.44
N ASP A 212 -8.01 12.44 5.64
CA ASP A 212 -7.34 13.68 5.21
C ASP A 212 -5.89 13.49 4.69
N TRP A 213 -5.63 12.35 4.04
CA TRP A 213 -4.33 12.06 3.44
C TRP A 213 -3.13 12.10 4.40
N GLU A 214 -3.33 11.85 5.70
CA GLU A 214 -2.30 12.05 6.75
C GLU A 214 -0.93 11.45 6.39
N SER A 215 -0.91 10.25 5.81
CA SER A 215 0.31 9.56 5.38
C SER A 215 1.07 10.33 4.30
N TYR A 216 0.36 10.86 3.30
CA TYR A 216 0.94 11.61 2.20
C TYR A 216 1.26 13.07 2.57
N LYS A 217 0.58 13.62 3.58
CA LYS A 217 0.88 14.94 4.16
C LYS A 217 2.10 14.95 5.09
N SER A 218 2.67 13.79 5.42
CA SER A 218 3.84 13.68 6.29
C SER A 218 5.12 14.35 5.76
N GLY A 219 5.19 14.61 4.45
CA GLY A 219 6.39 15.15 3.77
C GLY A 219 7.46 14.10 3.46
N LEU A 220 7.34 12.88 3.99
CA LEU A 220 8.32 11.81 3.76
C LEU A 220 8.42 11.46 2.27
N LEU A 221 7.30 11.25 1.59
CA LEU A 221 7.31 10.91 0.15
C LEU A 221 7.99 12.02 -0.67
N HIS A 222 7.68 13.29 -0.38
CA HIS A 222 8.34 14.44 -1.01
C HIS A 222 9.85 14.44 -0.76
N ASP A 223 10.29 14.24 0.48
CA ASP A 223 11.71 14.26 0.82
C ASP A 223 12.49 13.11 0.18
N ALA A 224 11.86 11.94 0.03
CA ALA A 224 12.41 10.80 -0.69
C ALA A 224 12.53 11.10 -2.19
N LEU A 225 11.44 11.55 -2.81
CA LEU A 225 11.36 11.95 -4.21
C LEU A 225 12.36 13.06 -4.56
N ALA A 226 12.64 13.97 -3.62
CA ALA A 226 13.60 15.06 -3.79
C ALA A 226 15.03 14.57 -3.95
N GLN A 227 15.34 13.32 -3.57
CA GLN A 227 16.67 12.74 -3.71
C GLN A 227 17.01 12.33 -5.15
N ALA A 228 16.00 12.13 -6.01
CA ALA A 228 16.18 11.71 -7.39
C ALA A 228 16.63 12.87 -8.31
N LYS A 229 17.90 13.29 -8.20
CA LYS A 229 18.44 14.46 -8.92
C LYS A 229 18.56 14.30 -10.43
N ASP A 230 18.59 13.06 -10.91
CA ASP A 230 18.70 12.72 -12.34
C ASP A 230 17.35 12.34 -12.96
N LEU A 231 16.23 12.54 -12.26
CA LEU A 231 14.92 12.08 -12.72
C LEU A 231 14.50 12.76 -14.03
N GLU A 232 14.13 11.95 -15.02
CA GLU A 232 13.62 12.39 -16.33
C GLU A 232 12.13 12.04 -16.51
N HIS A 233 11.65 10.97 -15.89
CA HIS A 233 10.26 10.52 -15.97
C HIS A 233 9.73 10.21 -14.59
N ILE A 234 8.59 10.81 -14.24
CA ILE A 234 7.80 10.44 -13.08
C ILE A 234 6.34 10.20 -13.48
N CYS A 235 5.79 9.08 -13.04
CA CYS A 235 4.37 8.80 -13.08
C CYS A 235 3.90 8.35 -11.69
N LEU A 236 2.85 8.97 -11.19
CA LEU A 236 2.23 8.61 -9.93
C LEU A 236 0.77 8.27 -10.16
N ARG A 237 0.37 7.07 -9.77
CA ARG A 237 -1.01 6.59 -9.83
C ARG A 237 -1.49 6.33 -8.42
N SER A 238 -2.75 6.57 -8.13
CA SER A 238 -3.37 6.12 -6.88
C SER A 238 -4.43 5.05 -7.12
N THR A 239 -4.84 4.32 -6.09
CA THR A 239 -5.94 3.35 -6.15
C THR A 239 -7.32 3.97 -5.96
N MET A 240 -7.44 5.29 -5.95
CA MET A 240 -8.73 5.98 -5.81
C MET A 240 -9.70 5.64 -6.95
N GLU A 241 -10.91 5.25 -6.57
CA GLU A 241 -12.04 5.07 -7.47
C GLU A 241 -12.64 6.42 -7.86
N ILE A 242 -12.60 6.72 -9.15
CA ILE A 242 -13.02 8.00 -9.71
C ILE A 242 -13.95 7.76 -10.89
N THR A 243 -15.17 8.28 -10.78
CA THR A 243 -16.21 8.20 -11.80
C THR A 243 -16.72 9.61 -12.12
N GLY A 244 -16.76 9.96 -13.40
CA GLY A 244 -17.25 11.28 -13.85
C GLY A 244 -16.47 12.50 -13.33
N GLY A 245 -15.24 12.30 -12.85
CA GLY A 245 -14.40 13.35 -12.25
C GLY A 245 -14.66 13.60 -10.77
N SER A 246 -15.38 12.71 -10.10
CA SER A 246 -15.64 12.71 -8.67
C SER A 246 -15.14 11.41 -8.04
N SER A 247 -14.67 11.47 -6.80
CA SER A 247 -14.35 10.27 -6.02
C SER A 247 -15.65 9.62 -5.55
N GLU A 248 -15.76 8.30 -5.65
CA GLU A 248 -16.93 7.56 -5.14
C GLU A 248 -16.94 7.44 -3.61
N GLN A 249 -15.79 7.66 -2.99
CA GLN A 249 -15.57 7.40 -1.57
C GLN A 249 -15.65 8.66 -0.69
N LEU A 250 -15.60 9.83 -1.32
CA LEU A 250 -15.64 11.15 -0.68
C LEU A 250 -17.02 11.79 -0.84
N ASP A 251 -17.48 12.47 0.20
CA ASP A 251 -18.67 13.31 0.11
C ASP A 251 -18.38 14.53 -0.77
N GLY A 252 -19.17 14.70 -1.83
CA GLY A 252 -19.07 15.83 -2.75
C GLY A 252 -19.35 17.18 -2.09
N GLU A 253 -20.12 17.22 -1.00
CA GLU A 253 -20.41 18.45 -0.24
C GLU A 253 -19.23 18.86 0.66
N GLU A 254 -18.39 17.91 1.08
CA GLU A 254 -17.22 18.14 1.92
C GLU A 254 -15.89 17.99 1.17
N ILE A 255 -15.92 17.84 -0.17
CA ILE A 255 -14.73 17.55 -0.98
C ILE A 255 -13.61 18.59 -0.82
N GLU A 256 -13.97 19.84 -0.50
CA GLU A 256 -13.03 20.93 -0.25
C GLU A 256 -12.19 20.72 1.03
N ASN A 257 -12.67 19.92 1.98
CA ASN A 257 -11.96 19.58 3.22
C ASN A 257 -10.85 18.56 3.01
N TYR A 258 -10.93 17.73 1.96
CA TYR A 258 -10.00 16.63 1.69
C TYR A 258 -8.87 17.01 0.73
N VAL A 259 -8.76 18.29 0.42
CA VAL A 259 -7.77 18.80 -0.52
C VAL A 259 -6.37 18.74 0.10
N PHE A 260 -5.39 18.31 -0.69
CA PHE A 260 -3.98 18.45 -0.34
C PHE A 260 -3.17 19.02 -1.52
N PRO A 261 -2.25 19.98 -1.28
CA PRO A 261 -1.45 20.55 -2.34
C PRO A 261 -0.53 19.53 -2.99
N LEU A 262 -0.44 19.51 -4.32
CA LEU A 262 0.43 18.59 -5.06
C LEU A 262 1.91 18.76 -4.67
N ARG A 263 2.34 19.97 -4.32
CA ARG A 263 3.71 20.24 -3.82
C ARG A 263 4.06 19.47 -2.55
N THR A 264 3.07 18.97 -1.80
CA THR A 264 3.29 18.10 -0.64
C THR A 264 3.89 16.74 -1.03
N ILE A 265 3.71 16.32 -2.28
CA ILE A 265 4.28 15.09 -2.84
C ILE A 265 5.38 15.39 -3.84
N PHE A 266 5.20 16.42 -4.69
CA PHE A 266 6.06 16.64 -5.86
C PHE A 266 7.11 17.75 -5.64
N PRO A 267 8.39 17.41 -5.36
CA PRO A 267 9.50 18.35 -5.26
C PRO A 267 10.01 18.76 -6.65
N ILE A 268 9.15 19.32 -7.50
CA ILE A 268 9.47 19.61 -8.92
C ILE A 268 10.70 20.50 -9.12
N ASP A 269 11.00 21.37 -8.15
CA ASP A 269 12.17 22.25 -8.16
C ASP A 269 13.50 21.47 -8.03
N GLN A 270 13.44 20.20 -7.61
CA GLN A 270 14.59 19.31 -7.45
C GLN A 270 14.88 18.46 -8.69
N TRP A 271 14.06 18.57 -9.76
CA TRP A 271 14.13 17.73 -10.95
C TRP A 271 14.45 18.55 -12.22
N PRO A 272 15.65 19.15 -12.33
CA PRO A 272 15.97 20.02 -13.47
C PRO A 272 15.98 19.30 -14.83
N ARG A 273 16.04 17.97 -14.82
CA ARG A 273 16.07 17.12 -16.02
C ARG A 273 14.72 16.51 -16.38
N LEU A 274 13.65 16.82 -15.65
CA LEU A 274 12.35 16.20 -15.86
C LEU A 274 11.85 16.45 -17.28
N ARG A 275 11.48 15.37 -17.98
CA ARG A 275 10.95 15.37 -19.34
C ARG A 275 9.50 14.91 -19.37
N ASN A 276 9.11 14.03 -18.46
CA ASN A 276 7.78 13.44 -18.45
C ASN A 276 7.20 13.51 -17.03
N PHE A 277 6.02 14.09 -16.91
CA PHE A 277 5.26 14.17 -15.67
C PHE A 277 3.88 13.52 -15.87
N GLY A 278 3.55 12.53 -15.06
CA GLY A 278 2.28 11.82 -15.12
C GLY A 278 1.62 11.75 -13.75
N ILE A 279 0.33 12.05 -13.70
CA ILE A 279 -0.52 11.77 -12.54
C ILE A 279 -1.82 11.11 -12.96
N SER A 280 -2.26 10.13 -12.18
CA SER A 280 -3.50 9.42 -12.45
C SER A 280 -4.23 9.00 -11.19
N HIS A 281 -5.56 8.95 -11.27
CA HIS A 281 -6.40 8.56 -10.15
C HIS A 281 -6.17 9.42 -8.89
N MET A 282 -5.96 10.73 -9.03
CA MET A 282 -5.66 11.62 -7.90
C MET A 282 -6.72 12.71 -7.76
N LEU A 283 -7.00 13.12 -6.51
CA LEU A 283 -7.76 14.33 -6.20
C LEU A 283 -6.85 15.54 -6.40
N VAL A 284 -7.28 16.50 -7.22
CA VAL A 284 -6.51 17.71 -7.54
C VAL A 284 -7.36 18.96 -7.43
N GLN A 285 -6.72 20.06 -7.06
CA GLN A 285 -7.26 21.41 -7.27
C GLN A 285 -6.71 22.03 -8.54
N LEU A 286 -7.56 22.78 -9.24
CA LEU A 286 -7.18 23.47 -10.47
C LEU A 286 -6.04 24.46 -10.22
N ASP A 287 -6.15 25.29 -9.18
CA ASP A 287 -5.16 26.34 -8.91
C ASP A 287 -3.79 25.72 -8.53
N ASP A 288 -3.78 24.68 -7.70
CA ASP A 288 -2.56 23.93 -7.35
C ASP A 288 -1.91 23.24 -8.55
N LEU A 289 -2.71 22.63 -9.43
CA LEU A 289 -2.22 21.99 -10.64
C LEU A 289 -1.61 23.01 -11.60
N MET A 290 -2.24 24.18 -11.73
CA MET A 290 -1.73 25.29 -12.55
C MET A 290 -0.44 25.89 -11.97
N GLU A 291 -0.34 26.00 -10.64
CA GLU A 291 0.89 26.43 -9.97
C GLU A 291 2.02 25.42 -10.22
N LEU A 292 1.74 24.12 -10.06
CA LEU A 292 2.69 23.05 -10.34
C LEU A 292 3.19 23.13 -11.79
N PHE A 293 2.28 23.21 -12.76
CA PHE A 293 2.61 23.31 -14.19
C PHE A 293 3.43 24.54 -14.56
N SER A 294 3.19 25.66 -13.88
CA SER A 294 3.94 26.89 -14.08
C SER A 294 5.39 26.77 -13.58
N ALA A 295 5.63 25.91 -12.59
CA ALA A 295 6.95 25.68 -12.01
C ALA A 295 7.70 24.47 -12.60
N LEU A 296 7.07 23.68 -13.46
CA LEU A 296 7.74 22.57 -14.14
C LEU A 296 8.92 23.08 -15.01
N PRO A 297 10.02 22.31 -15.09
CA PRO A 297 11.24 22.77 -15.75
C PRO A 297 11.07 22.88 -17.27
N ARG A 298 11.93 23.68 -17.92
CA ARG A 298 11.94 23.84 -19.38
C ARG A 298 12.32 22.56 -20.15
N THR A 299 12.90 21.59 -19.46
CA THR A 299 13.25 20.27 -19.99
C THR A 299 12.03 19.37 -20.18
N LEU A 300 10.88 19.74 -19.62
CA LEU A 300 9.63 19.00 -19.76
C LEU A 300 9.26 18.85 -21.24
N ARG A 301 8.70 17.70 -21.61
CA ARG A 301 8.28 17.34 -22.97
C ARG A 301 6.91 16.67 -23.00
N SER A 302 6.50 16.01 -21.93
CA SER A 302 5.22 15.32 -21.86
C SER A 302 4.55 15.52 -20.50
N VAL A 303 3.26 15.79 -20.52
CA VAL A 303 2.38 15.78 -19.35
C VAL A 303 1.26 14.77 -19.61
N GLU A 304 1.04 13.86 -18.68
CA GLU A 304 -0.02 12.86 -18.73
C GLU A 304 -0.95 13.02 -17.53
N LEU A 305 -2.24 13.18 -17.82
CA LEU A 305 -3.30 13.34 -16.82
C LEU A 305 -4.42 12.36 -17.13
N SER A 306 -4.75 11.45 -16.22
CA SER A 306 -5.83 10.49 -16.46
C SER A 306 -6.65 10.23 -15.21
N ASN A 307 -7.98 10.20 -15.37
CA ASN A 307 -8.91 9.88 -14.28
C ASN A 307 -8.66 10.73 -13.02
N LEU A 308 -8.67 12.05 -13.15
CA LEU A 308 -8.50 12.96 -12.01
C LEU A 308 -9.84 13.31 -11.38
N ALA A 309 -9.87 13.35 -10.04
CA ALA A 309 -10.99 13.89 -9.28
C ALA A 309 -10.74 15.37 -9.00
N TRP A 310 -11.79 16.19 -9.05
CA TRP A 310 -11.67 17.63 -8.86
C TRP A 310 -12.15 18.03 -7.47
N GLY A 311 -11.33 18.77 -6.73
CA GLY A 311 -11.70 19.35 -5.43
C GLY A 311 -12.74 20.47 -5.51
N SER A 312 -13.45 20.60 -6.63
CA SER A 312 -14.57 21.53 -6.81
C SER A 312 -15.52 20.98 -7.88
N LEU A 313 -16.81 20.95 -7.58
CA LEU A 313 -17.85 20.42 -8.47
C LEU A 313 -18.04 21.26 -9.75
N THR A 314 -17.59 22.52 -9.72
CA THR A 314 -17.78 23.50 -10.81
C THR A 314 -16.58 23.57 -11.77
N ARG A 315 -15.35 23.34 -11.26
CA ARG A 315 -14.09 23.55 -12.01
C ARG A 315 -13.55 22.24 -12.58
N ARG A 316 -14.11 21.83 -13.73
CA ARG A 316 -13.76 20.56 -14.41
C ARG A 316 -12.70 20.75 -15.51
N THR A 317 -12.40 19.67 -16.25
CA THR A 317 -11.42 19.59 -17.34
C THR A 317 -11.46 20.75 -18.36
N ARG A 318 -12.65 21.27 -18.69
CA ARG A 318 -12.80 22.38 -19.64
C ARG A 318 -12.13 23.67 -19.13
N GLU A 319 -12.20 23.92 -17.83
CA GLU A 319 -11.51 25.07 -17.22
C GLU A 319 -10.01 24.85 -17.19
N LEU A 320 -9.54 23.64 -16.89
CA LEU A 320 -8.11 23.31 -16.95
C LEU A 320 -7.51 23.67 -18.32
N LEU A 321 -8.11 23.20 -19.41
CA LEU A 321 -7.58 23.48 -20.76
C LEU A 321 -7.55 24.98 -21.08
N ARG A 322 -8.56 25.74 -20.64
CA ARG A 322 -8.59 27.20 -20.81
C ARG A 322 -7.48 27.88 -19.99
N SER A 323 -7.36 27.52 -18.71
CA SER A 323 -6.31 28.03 -17.82
C SER A 323 -4.92 27.71 -18.35
N MET A 324 -4.67 26.48 -18.82
CA MET A 324 -3.40 26.09 -19.44
C MET A 324 -3.08 26.94 -20.66
N ARG A 325 -4.06 27.18 -21.54
CA ARG A 325 -3.88 28.00 -22.75
C ARG A 325 -3.58 29.47 -22.43
N ASP A 326 -4.24 30.00 -21.41
CA ASP A 326 -4.26 31.43 -21.12
C ASP A 326 -3.15 31.85 -20.15
N VAL A 327 -2.74 30.97 -19.24
CA VAL A 327 -1.74 31.25 -18.19
C VAL A 327 -0.36 30.70 -18.54
N LEU A 328 -0.27 29.50 -19.13
CA LEU A 328 1.03 28.85 -19.36
C LEU A 328 1.70 29.35 -20.64
N ASP A 329 3.01 29.50 -20.57
CA ASP A 329 3.84 29.93 -21.71
C ASP A 329 4.06 28.82 -22.76
N TRP A 330 3.48 27.64 -22.56
CA TRP A 330 3.80 26.42 -23.30
C TRP A 330 3.64 26.55 -24.82
N ARG A 331 2.63 27.28 -25.29
CA ARG A 331 2.39 27.53 -26.73
C ARG A 331 3.42 28.46 -27.37
N SER A 332 4.04 29.32 -26.57
CA SER A 332 5.02 30.32 -27.03
C SER A 332 6.43 29.74 -27.17
N ARG A 333 6.65 28.51 -26.67
CA ARG A 333 7.93 27.82 -26.76
C ARG A 333 8.26 27.41 -28.20
N PRO A 334 9.56 27.32 -28.56
CA PRO A 334 10.01 26.74 -29.82
C PRO A 334 9.38 25.37 -30.06
N VAL A 335 9.10 25.01 -31.32
CA VAL A 335 8.36 23.78 -31.66
C VAL A 335 8.97 22.52 -31.04
N GLU A 336 10.31 22.43 -31.02
CA GLU A 336 11.09 21.32 -30.43
C GLU A 336 11.00 21.24 -28.89
N GLU A 337 10.58 22.33 -28.25
CA GLU A 337 10.47 22.48 -26.78
C GLU A 337 9.01 22.50 -26.31
N ARG A 338 8.04 22.37 -27.22
CA ARG A 338 6.63 22.31 -26.85
C ARG A 338 6.31 21.00 -26.16
N HIS A 339 5.52 21.11 -25.10
CA HIS A 339 5.03 19.95 -24.37
C HIS A 339 3.90 19.27 -25.15
N LYS A 340 3.89 17.94 -25.09
CA LYS A 340 2.73 17.13 -25.44
C LYS A 340 1.90 16.92 -24.19
N VAL A 341 0.61 17.17 -24.28
CA VAL A 341 -0.32 16.98 -23.16
C VAL A 341 -1.26 15.84 -23.54
N HIS A 342 -1.17 14.73 -22.81
CA HIS A 342 -2.09 13.61 -22.92
C HIS A 342 -3.09 13.69 -21.79
N MET A 343 -4.38 13.71 -22.12
CA MET A 343 -5.45 13.76 -21.13
C MET A 343 -6.50 12.69 -21.40
N VAL A 344 -6.76 11.84 -20.41
CA VAL A 344 -7.90 10.93 -20.38
C VAL A 344 -8.95 11.51 -19.45
N VAL A 345 -10.09 11.87 -20.02
CA VAL A 345 -11.20 12.49 -19.30
C VAL A 345 -12.28 11.43 -19.07
N SER A 346 -12.58 11.14 -17.81
CA SER A 346 -13.68 10.25 -17.44
C SER A 346 -15.00 10.96 -17.77
N GLY A 347 -15.68 10.55 -18.84
CA GLY A 347 -16.99 11.07 -19.22
C GLY A 347 -18.07 10.53 -18.28
N ALA A 348 -18.98 11.39 -17.81
CA ALA A 348 -20.16 10.92 -17.08
C ALA A 348 -21.10 10.19 -18.05
N ALA A 349 -21.42 8.93 -17.76
CA ALA A 349 -22.49 8.18 -18.41
C ALA A 349 -23.84 8.52 -17.75
N PHE A 350 -24.24 9.79 -17.76
CA PHE A 350 -25.62 10.17 -17.49
C PHE A 350 -26.04 11.21 -18.52
N GLY A 351 -26.90 10.79 -19.44
CA GLY A 351 -27.46 11.63 -20.48
C GLY A 351 -28.30 12.75 -19.88
N ASP A 352 -27.98 13.99 -20.20
CA ASP A 352 -28.64 14.71 -21.29
C ASP A 352 -27.86 16.02 -21.51
N GLY A 353 -27.60 16.36 -22.78
CA GLY A 353 -27.16 17.70 -23.16
C GLY A 353 -25.68 18.09 -22.98
N ASP A 354 -24.75 17.45 -23.68
CA ASP A 354 -23.62 18.21 -24.26
C ASP A 354 -23.18 17.57 -25.59
N LYS A 355 -24.06 17.72 -26.60
CA LYS A 355 -23.72 17.48 -28.00
C LYS A 355 -22.94 18.67 -28.53
N ASP A 356 -21.69 18.85 -28.13
CA ASP A 356 -20.75 19.66 -28.90
C ASP A 356 -19.32 19.15 -28.69
N GLY A 357 -18.79 18.59 -29.78
CA GLY A 357 -17.58 17.78 -29.80
C GLY A 357 -16.32 18.52 -29.37
N CYS A 358 -15.52 17.85 -28.53
CA CYS A 358 -14.09 18.11 -28.44
C CYS A 358 -13.35 17.12 -29.33
N ASN A 359 -13.00 17.56 -30.54
CA ASN A 359 -11.99 16.89 -31.36
C ASN A 359 -10.63 16.95 -30.65
N TYR A 360 -9.95 15.81 -30.62
CA TYR A 360 -8.59 15.61 -30.16
C TYR A 360 -7.64 16.75 -30.60
N VAL A 361 -6.96 17.37 -29.64
CA VAL A 361 -5.80 18.23 -29.92
C VAL A 361 -4.56 17.35 -29.79
N LYS A 362 -3.84 17.15 -30.91
CA LYS A 362 -2.53 16.49 -30.97
C LYS A 362 -1.40 17.46 -30.63
#